data_AF-A0A435TAL6-F1
#
_entry.id   AF-A0A435TAL6-F1
#
_cell.length_a   1.000
_cell.length_b   1.000
_cell.length_c   1.000
_cell.angle_alpha   90.00
_cell.angle_beta   90.00
_cell.angle_gamma   90.00
#
_symmetry.space_group_name_H-M   'P 1'
#
loop_
_entity.id
_entity.type
_entity.pdbx_description
1 polymer ?
#
loop_
_entity_poly.entity_id
_entity_poly.type
_entity_poly.pdbx_seq_one_letter_code
_entity_poly.pdbx_strand_id
1 'polypeptide(L)'
;AKLTDLVTGNLAGWWQVTLEFLGIVTEAWPKFLAESDRSNPAAHRSALIRAEAARLQRNPPAGPVIAAGSTGSIPATAELLAAIARLPGGAIVLPGLDRTLDEASFQAIAAPGARPAVLGHPQYGLARLIGKIGVLRGDVEEIGVAEPRRALRAALVGEALRPAETTELWAETRAGFPASDIAGAFAEVTLLEAASERDEAVAIAVALKRAVEQPGQRAALVTGDRALARRVSIELQRFGVVADDSGGTPLANTPAASLLRLALEALFRPGDPVGLLSLLKHPLLGLGLERADVRHAAELIELVALRGGTGRPDIVSLPELFEARLTGLGGGSRQPFWFSRLTVRSIETARNLLERLKQALAPLAAFRGRDDADLAALVRASVVTLENLGRIADGGLGELYAGDAGEKLAELLRGLVAASASLSFAATEWPDIMAALIAPETVKPAQGTDRNIAIWGALEARLQTVDTLVIGGLNEGVWPRKPESDRFMSRLMKTGIDLEPPERRIGLAAHDFQMAMGTKEVVLT
;
A
#
# COMPACT_ATOMS: atom_id res chain seq x y z
N ALA A 1 23.65 0.49 -21.47
CA ALA A 1 25.05 0.00 -21.44
C ALA A 1 25.13 -1.36 -20.75
N LYS A 2 25.12 -1.46 -19.39
CA LYS A 2 25.34 -2.76 -18.69
C LYS A 2 24.35 -3.90 -18.99
N LEU A 3 23.10 -3.59 -19.35
CA LEU A 3 22.07 -4.60 -19.65
C LEU A 3 22.35 -5.43 -20.90
N THR A 4 22.95 -4.81 -21.92
CA THR A 4 23.24 -5.45 -23.22
C THR A 4 24.42 -6.41 -23.12
N ASP A 5 25.39 -6.10 -22.26
CA ASP A 5 26.61 -6.89 -22.06
C ASP A 5 26.37 -8.20 -21.27
N LEU A 6 25.27 -8.26 -20.50
CA LEU A 6 24.89 -9.41 -19.68
C LEU A 6 24.38 -10.63 -20.47
N VAL A 7 24.01 -10.45 -21.74
CA VAL A 7 23.33 -11.47 -22.57
C VAL A 7 24.21 -11.96 -23.71
N THR A 8 25.51 -12.13 -23.43
CA THR A 8 26.49 -12.68 -24.38
C THR A 8 26.62 -14.22 -24.30
N GLY A 9 25.78 -14.91 -23.51
CA GLY A 9 25.78 -16.37 -23.39
C GLY A 9 24.39 -17.01 -23.42
N ASN A 10 24.26 -18.10 -24.18
CA ASN A 10 23.16 -19.10 -24.28
C ASN A 10 21.94 -18.96 -23.33
N LEU A 11 21.18 -17.89 -23.48
CA LEU A 11 19.95 -17.67 -22.71
C LEU A 11 18.77 -17.66 -23.69
N ALA A 12 17.84 -18.62 -23.48
CA ALA A 12 16.59 -18.89 -24.21
C ALA A 12 15.86 -17.66 -24.80
N GLY A 13 15.21 -17.80 -25.97
CA GLY A 13 14.56 -16.70 -26.72
C GLY A 13 13.57 -15.81 -25.93
N TRP A 14 13.03 -16.27 -24.80
CA TRP A 14 12.24 -15.45 -23.87
C TRP A 14 13.02 -14.27 -23.27
N TRP A 15 14.34 -14.38 -23.15
CA TRP A 15 15.21 -13.33 -22.61
C TRP A 15 15.41 -12.16 -23.58
N GLN A 16 15.39 -12.41 -24.88
CA GLN A 16 15.47 -11.35 -25.90
C GLN A 16 14.23 -10.45 -25.84
N VAL A 17 13.04 -11.06 -25.70
CA VAL A 17 11.77 -10.31 -25.53
C VAL A 17 11.80 -9.43 -24.28
N THR A 18 12.35 -9.96 -23.18
CA THR A 18 12.45 -9.22 -21.93
C THR A 18 13.42 -8.04 -22.04
N LEU A 19 14.56 -8.22 -22.72
CA LEU A 19 15.49 -7.14 -23.01
C LEU A 19 14.88 -6.06 -23.91
N GLU A 20 14.18 -6.47 -24.97
CA GLU A 20 13.48 -5.55 -25.88
C GLU A 20 12.46 -4.70 -25.12
N PHE A 21 11.67 -5.34 -24.24
CA PHE A 21 10.75 -4.64 -23.35
C PHE A 21 11.48 -3.67 -22.39
N LEU A 22 12.59 -4.11 -21.78
CA LEU A 22 13.41 -3.22 -20.92
C LEU A 22 14.06 -2.08 -21.72
N GLY A 23 14.27 -2.24 -23.02
CA GLY A 23 14.71 -1.19 -23.94
C GLY A 23 13.70 -0.05 -24.04
N ILE A 24 12.40 -0.32 -23.86
CA ILE A 24 11.37 0.74 -23.79
C ILE A 24 11.67 1.68 -22.61
N VAL A 25 11.99 1.13 -21.44
CA VAL A 25 12.23 1.92 -20.23
C VAL A 25 13.61 2.57 -20.23
N THR A 26 14.62 1.90 -20.79
CA THR A 26 16.01 2.36 -20.73
C THR A 26 16.44 3.23 -21.91
N GLU A 27 15.73 3.17 -23.04
CA GLU A 27 16.09 3.92 -24.26
C GLU A 27 14.93 4.75 -24.80
N ALA A 28 13.77 4.13 -25.08
CA ALA A 28 12.65 4.82 -25.72
C ALA A 28 12.04 5.89 -24.80
N TRP A 29 11.82 5.57 -23.53
CA TRP A 29 11.23 6.48 -22.55
C TRP A 29 12.12 7.70 -22.26
N PRO A 30 13.43 7.57 -22.01
CA PRO A 30 14.32 8.73 -21.92
C PRO A 30 14.34 9.60 -23.17
N LYS A 31 14.31 9.01 -24.38
CA LYS A 31 14.23 9.76 -25.64
C LYS A 31 12.94 10.57 -25.73
N PHE A 32 11.79 9.94 -25.48
CA PHE A 32 10.48 10.61 -25.44
C PHE A 32 10.45 11.77 -24.45
N LEU A 33 10.99 11.56 -23.24
CA LEU A 33 11.07 12.61 -22.22
C LEU A 33 11.94 13.80 -22.69
N ALA A 34 13.08 13.52 -23.33
CA ALA A 34 13.94 14.56 -23.87
C ALA A 34 13.27 15.33 -25.02
N GLU A 35 12.59 14.64 -25.94
CA GLU A 35 11.83 15.25 -27.05
C GLU A 35 10.65 16.08 -26.55
N SER A 36 10.05 15.69 -25.42
CA SER A 36 8.89 16.36 -24.83
C SER A 36 9.25 17.44 -23.78
N ASP A 37 10.54 17.72 -23.56
CA ASP A 37 11.04 18.59 -22.49
C ASP A 37 10.45 18.25 -21.10
N ARG A 38 10.43 16.95 -20.78
CA ARG A 38 9.94 16.39 -19.52
C ARG A 38 11.04 15.63 -18.80
N SER A 39 10.87 15.44 -17.49
CA SER A 39 11.79 14.66 -16.65
C SER A 39 11.08 13.50 -16.00
N ASN A 40 11.78 12.36 -15.88
CA ASN A 40 11.29 11.23 -15.09
C ASN A 40 11.26 11.63 -13.60
N PRO A 41 10.17 11.38 -12.85
CA PRO A 41 10.06 11.78 -11.44
C PRO A 41 11.21 11.30 -10.54
N ALA A 42 11.70 10.07 -10.75
CA ALA A 42 12.81 9.52 -9.96
C ALA A 42 14.16 10.18 -10.31
N ALA A 43 14.37 10.47 -11.60
CA ALA A 43 15.56 11.19 -12.07
C ALA A 43 15.55 12.65 -11.58
N HIS A 44 14.41 13.33 -11.68
CA HIS A 44 14.22 14.68 -11.17
C HIS A 44 14.48 14.76 -9.67
N ARG A 45 13.87 13.89 -8.87
CA ARG A 45 14.12 13.81 -7.41
C ARG A 45 15.61 13.61 -7.10
N SER A 46 16.28 12.69 -7.82
CA SER A 46 17.70 12.42 -7.61
C SER A 46 18.58 13.61 -8.01
N ALA A 47 18.23 14.32 -9.08
CA ALA A 47 18.91 15.53 -9.52
C ALA A 47 18.75 16.67 -8.50
N LEU A 48 17.54 16.88 -7.96
CA LEU A 48 17.30 17.87 -6.90
C LEU A 48 18.13 17.58 -5.65
N ILE A 49 18.16 16.32 -5.19
CA ILE A 49 18.97 15.92 -4.02
C ILE A 49 20.46 16.19 -4.24
N ARG A 50 20.99 15.87 -5.43
CA ARG A 50 22.39 16.14 -5.78
C ARG A 50 22.68 17.63 -5.92
N ALA A 51 21.76 18.39 -6.50
CA ALA A 51 21.88 19.83 -6.60
C ALA A 51 21.93 20.47 -5.20
N GLU A 52 21.12 19.98 -4.27
CA GLU A 52 21.13 20.42 -2.87
C GLU A 52 22.44 20.05 -2.15
N ALA A 53 22.95 18.83 -2.36
CA ALA A 53 24.26 18.43 -1.84
C ALA A 53 25.38 19.35 -2.34
N ALA A 54 25.39 19.67 -3.64
CA ALA A 54 26.35 20.58 -4.24
C ALA A 54 26.16 22.04 -3.75
N ARG A 55 24.92 22.48 -3.50
CA ARG A 55 24.62 23.80 -2.93
C ARG A 55 25.20 23.93 -1.53
N LEU A 56 24.99 22.93 -0.67
CA LEU A 56 25.51 22.88 0.69
C LEU A 56 27.04 22.90 0.72
N GLN A 57 27.70 22.19 -0.19
CA GLN A 57 29.17 22.20 -0.30
C GLN A 57 29.71 23.55 -0.77
N ARG A 58 29.08 24.19 -1.76
CA ARG A 58 29.53 25.50 -2.28
C ARG A 58 29.28 26.65 -1.32
N ASN A 59 28.16 26.62 -0.60
CA ASN A 59 27.78 27.66 0.33
C ASN A 59 27.25 27.03 1.64
N PRO A 60 28.14 26.55 2.52
CA PRO A 60 27.76 25.99 3.81
C PRO A 60 26.99 27.03 4.63
N PRO A 61 25.82 26.68 5.21
CA PRO A 61 25.10 27.59 6.09
C PRO A 61 25.87 27.82 7.40
N ALA A 62 25.62 28.96 8.06
CA ALA A 62 26.25 29.28 9.34
C ALA A 62 25.76 28.42 10.52
N GLY A 63 24.51 27.94 10.44
CA GLY A 63 23.89 27.07 11.44
C GLY A 63 24.14 25.58 11.17
N PRO A 64 23.76 24.71 12.12
CA PRO A 64 23.96 23.27 11.98
C PRO A 64 23.09 22.68 10.86
N VAL A 65 23.63 21.68 10.17
CA VAL A 65 22.91 20.89 9.16
C VAL A 65 22.90 19.44 9.62
N ILE A 66 21.74 18.96 10.05
CA ILE A 66 21.61 17.63 10.66
C ILE A 66 20.71 16.76 9.80
N ALA A 67 21.18 15.56 9.45
CA ALA A 67 20.37 14.51 8.86
C ALA A 67 20.21 13.35 9.84
N ALA A 68 18.97 13.02 10.23
CA ALA A 68 18.70 11.99 11.23
C ALA A 68 17.80 10.88 10.68
N GLY A 69 18.09 9.62 11.07
CA GLY A 69 17.22 8.47 10.79
C GLY A 69 17.28 7.90 9.37
N SER A 70 18.14 8.44 8.50
CA SER A 70 18.30 7.91 7.14
C SER A 70 19.30 6.76 7.09
N THR A 71 18.95 5.69 6.38
CA THR A 71 19.86 4.57 6.07
C THR A 71 20.60 4.73 4.74
N GLY A 72 20.46 5.88 4.06
CA GLY A 72 21.19 6.18 2.82
C GLY A 72 20.86 5.21 1.67
N SER A 73 19.63 4.67 1.63
CA SER A 73 19.29 3.59 0.71
C SER A 73 19.31 3.98 -0.77
N ILE A 74 19.03 5.24 -1.07
CA ILE A 74 19.09 5.81 -2.43
C ILE A 74 20.47 6.43 -2.65
N PRO A 75 21.16 6.15 -3.79
CA PRO A 75 22.51 6.67 -4.04
C PRO A 75 22.64 8.19 -3.88
N ALA A 76 21.70 8.96 -4.44
CA ALA A 76 21.66 10.41 -4.33
C ALA A 76 21.49 10.87 -2.87
N THR A 77 20.67 10.19 -2.08
CA THR A 77 20.52 10.48 -0.64
C THR A 77 21.82 10.19 0.11
N ALA A 78 22.50 9.08 -0.18
CA ALA A 78 23.79 8.80 0.44
C ALA A 78 24.89 9.82 0.04
N GLU A 79 24.85 10.35 -1.19
CA GLU A 79 25.71 11.46 -1.62
C GLU A 79 25.41 12.74 -0.84
N LEU A 80 24.13 13.08 -0.63
CA LEU A 80 23.72 14.20 0.22
C LEU A 80 24.18 14.01 1.67
N LEU A 81 23.99 12.83 2.24
CA LEU A 81 24.46 12.51 3.59
C LEU A 81 25.97 12.70 3.69
N ALA A 82 26.75 12.14 2.76
CA ALA A 82 28.20 12.31 2.72
C ALA A 82 28.61 13.80 2.58
N ALA A 83 27.85 14.61 1.84
CA ALA A 83 28.07 16.04 1.76
C ALA A 83 27.81 16.74 3.11
N ILE A 84 26.70 16.40 3.79
CA ILE A 84 26.34 16.94 5.11
C ILE A 84 27.42 16.59 6.14
N ALA A 85 27.88 15.33 6.21
CA ALA A 85 28.92 14.90 7.15
C ALA A 85 30.25 15.67 7.01
N ARG A 86 30.50 16.30 5.87
CA ARG A 86 31.73 17.05 5.59
C ARG A 86 31.59 18.56 5.82
N LEU A 87 30.40 19.04 6.19
CA LEU A 87 30.21 20.46 6.51
C LEU A 87 30.78 20.76 7.90
N PRO A 88 31.32 21.97 8.15
CA PRO A 88 31.86 22.34 9.47
C PRO A 88 30.84 22.23 10.62
N GLY A 89 29.55 22.48 10.34
CA GLY A 89 28.43 22.31 11.28
C GLY A 89 27.51 21.14 10.91
N GLY A 90 28.01 20.17 10.16
CA GLY A 90 27.23 19.05 9.66
C GLY A 90 27.22 17.87 10.62
N ALA A 91 26.08 17.20 10.77
CA ALA A 91 26.00 15.96 11.54
C ALA A 91 25.03 14.96 10.89
N ILE A 92 25.34 13.66 11.04
CA ILE A 92 24.44 12.57 10.68
C ILE A 92 24.15 11.76 11.94
N VAL A 93 22.86 11.54 12.22
CA VAL A 93 22.41 10.61 13.27
C VAL A 93 21.96 9.32 12.59
N LEU A 94 22.77 8.27 12.73
CA LEU A 94 22.51 6.95 12.16
C LEU A 94 21.51 6.17 13.04
N PRO A 95 20.46 5.55 12.47
CA PRO A 95 19.50 4.78 13.25
C PRO A 95 20.05 3.40 13.60
N GLY A 96 20.58 3.23 14.82
CA GLY A 96 20.95 1.90 15.36
C GLY A 96 22.12 1.23 14.64
N LEU A 97 23.21 1.96 14.43
CA LEU A 97 24.49 1.34 14.03
C LEU A 97 25.02 0.50 15.19
N ASP A 98 25.20 -0.79 14.95
CA ASP A 98 25.69 -1.72 15.97
C ASP A 98 27.20 -1.53 16.23
N ARG A 99 27.51 -0.95 17.39
CA ARG A 99 28.89 -0.73 17.87
C ARG A 99 29.41 -1.90 18.73
N THR A 100 28.58 -2.90 19.00
CA THR A 100 28.87 -4.01 19.92
C THR A 100 29.25 -5.30 19.20
N LEU A 101 28.76 -5.52 17.98
CA LEU A 101 29.14 -6.66 17.15
C LEU A 101 30.67 -6.72 16.98
N ASP A 102 31.27 -7.89 17.10
CA ASP A 102 32.72 -8.03 16.93
C ASP A 102 33.18 -7.65 15.52
N GLU A 103 34.48 -7.32 15.41
CA GLU A 103 35.04 -6.80 14.16
C GLU A 103 35.04 -7.83 13.04
N ALA A 104 35.27 -9.12 13.33
CA ALA A 104 35.26 -10.17 12.29
C ALA A 104 33.89 -10.28 11.62
N SER A 105 32.83 -10.21 12.43
CA SER A 105 31.45 -10.29 11.98
C SER A 105 31.00 -9.03 11.25
N PHE A 106 31.42 -7.85 11.74
CA PHE A 106 31.16 -6.60 11.02
C PHE A 106 31.86 -6.55 9.66
N GLN A 107 33.10 -7.05 9.56
CA GLN A 107 33.81 -7.14 8.28
C GLN A 107 33.16 -8.12 7.32
N ALA A 108 32.62 -9.24 7.81
CA ALA A 108 31.83 -10.15 6.97
C ALA A 108 30.62 -9.46 6.33
N ILE A 109 30.02 -8.49 7.03
CA ILE A 109 28.90 -7.68 6.52
C ILE A 109 29.36 -6.59 5.54
N ALA A 110 30.47 -5.92 5.85
CA ALA A 110 30.98 -4.78 5.08
C ALA A 110 31.77 -5.16 3.82
N ALA A 111 32.13 -6.44 3.67
CA ALA A 111 32.98 -6.93 2.59
C ALA A 111 32.46 -6.57 1.18
N PRO A 112 33.30 -6.06 0.28
CA PRO A 112 32.96 -5.89 -1.13
C PRO A 112 32.60 -7.23 -1.78
N GLY A 113 31.52 -7.26 -2.57
CA GLY A 113 31.08 -8.50 -3.23
C GLY A 113 30.48 -9.53 -2.26
N ALA A 114 29.98 -9.09 -1.10
CA ALA A 114 29.33 -9.95 -0.11
C ALA A 114 28.28 -10.87 -0.74
N ARG A 115 28.20 -12.10 -0.21
CA ARG A 115 27.24 -13.10 -0.68
C ARG A 115 25.80 -12.58 -0.53
N PRO A 116 24.86 -13.00 -1.39
CA PRO A 116 23.46 -12.60 -1.29
C PRO A 116 22.84 -12.71 0.11
N ALA A 117 23.25 -13.71 0.90
CA ALA A 117 22.78 -13.92 2.28
C ALA A 117 23.10 -12.73 3.21
N VAL A 118 24.26 -12.10 3.05
CA VAL A 118 24.73 -10.99 3.89
C VAL A 118 23.90 -9.72 3.68
N LEU A 119 23.33 -9.53 2.48
CA LEU A 119 22.43 -8.40 2.21
C LEU A 119 21.15 -8.44 3.06
N GLY A 120 20.80 -9.62 3.60
CA GLY A 120 19.70 -9.81 4.54
C GLY A 120 20.02 -9.40 5.97
N HIS A 121 21.24 -8.96 6.28
CA HIS A 121 21.63 -8.56 7.63
C HIS A 121 21.17 -7.13 7.97
N PRO A 122 20.68 -6.85 9.20
CA PRO A 122 20.18 -5.51 9.60
C PRO A 122 21.21 -4.39 9.42
N GLN A 123 22.48 -4.67 9.68
CA GLN A 123 23.56 -3.68 9.63
C GLN A 123 24.15 -3.45 8.23
N TYR A 124 23.77 -4.24 7.20
CA TYR A 124 24.35 -4.13 5.86
C TYR A 124 24.20 -2.72 5.26
N GLY A 125 23.00 -2.14 5.35
CA GLY A 125 22.73 -0.80 4.81
C GLY A 125 23.58 0.29 5.46
N LEU A 126 23.73 0.24 6.79
CA LEU A 126 24.52 1.20 7.55
C LEU A 126 26.02 1.02 7.33
N ALA A 127 26.52 -0.22 7.28
CA ALA A 127 27.91 -0.52 6.95
C ALA A 127 28.31 0.07 5.59
N ARG A 128 27.43 -0.06 4.58
CA ARG A 128 27.66 0.53 3.26
C ARG A 128 27.60 2.06 3.27
N LEU A 129 26.72 2.65 4.08
CA LEU A 129 26.60 4.09 4.21
C LEU A 129 27.86 4.70 4.83
N ILE A 130 28.33 4.17 5.97
CA ILE A 130 29.55 4.68 6.62
C ILE A 130 30.79 4.48 5.73
N GLY A 131 30.87 3.35 5.02
CA GLY A 131 31.91 3.11 4.02
C GLY A 131 31.88 4.11 2.87
N LYS A 132 30.69 4.52 2.41
CA LYS A 132 30.52 5.56 1.37
C LYS A 132 30.87 6.96 1.87
N ILE A 133 30.59 7.26 3.14
CA ILE A 133 30.98 8.54 3.78
C ILE A 133 32.51 8.59 3.93
N GLY A 134 33.12 7.44 4.24
CA GLY A 134 34.55 7.27 4.47
C GLY A 134 34.95 7.32 5.94
N VAL A 135 34.06 6.88 6.84
CA VAL A 135 34.31 6.81 8.30
C VAL A 135 34.31 5.36 8.77
N LEU A 136 35.11 5.06 9.79
CA LEU A 136 35.11 3.75 10.44
C LEU A 136 33.95 3.66 11.41
N ARG A 137 33.51 2.42 11.70
CA ARG A 137 32.49 2.16 12.71
C ARG A 137 32.87 2.72 14.09
N GLY A 138 34.16 2.64 14.43
CA GLY A 138 34.71 3.17 15.68
C GLY A 138 34.67 4.70 15.78
N ASP A 139 34.60 5.41 14.66
CA ASP A 139 34.54 6.88 14.61
C ASP A 139 33.12 7.40 14.91
N VAL A 140 32.13 6.51 14.97
CA VAL A 140 30.73 6.87 15.28
C VAL A 140 30.54 6.84 16.78
N GLU A 141 30.03 7.93 17.34
CA GLU A 141 29.70 8.07 18.76
C GLU A 141 28.22 7.76 19.02
N GLU A 142 27.93 7.22 20.21
CA GLU A 142 26.57 7.02 20.68
C GLU A 142 26.00 8.36 21.17
N ILE A 143 24.80 8.71 20.73
CA ILE A 143 24.13 9.91 21.18
C ILE A 143 23.13 9.54 22.28
N GLY A 144 23.39 10.04 23.49
CA GLY A 144 22.58 9.76 24.67
C GLY A 144 23.04 8.50 25.41
N VAL A 145 22.40 8.22 26.54
CA VAL A 145 22.68 7.04 27.37
C VAL A 145 21.45 6.15 27.35
N ALA A 146 21.59 4.98 26.73
CA ALA A 146 20.55 3.96 26.79
C ALA A 146 20.43 3.42 28.22
N GLU A 147 19.20 3.17 28.65
CA GLU A 147 18.95 2.50 29.93
C GLU A 147 19.61 1.10 29.89
N PRO A 148 20.28 0.65 30.98
CA PRO A 148 21.12 -0.56 30.94
C PRO A 148 20.42 -1.82 30.43
N ARG A 149 19.16 -2.06 30.81
CA ARG A 149 18.42 -3.26 30.33
C ARG A 149 18.12 -3.15 28.84
N ARG A 150 17.78 -1.97 28.33
CA ARG A 150 17.57 -1.73 26.90
C ARG A 150 18.85 -1.83 26.08
N ALA A 151 19.97 -1.34 26.61
CA ALA A 151 21.29 -1.50 25.98
C ALA A 151 21.66 -2.99 25.89
N LEU A 152 21.45 -3.75 26.97
CA LEU A 152 21.67 -5.19 27.01
C LEU A 152 20.74 -5.95 26.05
N ARG A 153 19.46 -5.57 25.97
CA ARG A 153 18.51 -6.15 25.01
C ARG A 153 18.95 -5.89 23.57
N ALA A 154 19.42 -4.67 23.25
CA ALA A 154 19.93 -4.35 21.93
C ALA A 154 21.15 -5.20 21.56
N ALA A 155 22.08 -5.42 22.50
CA ALA A 155 23.23 -6.31 22.31
C ALA A 155 22.81 -7.78 22.08
N LEU A 156 21.86 -8.29 22.89
CA LEU A 156 21.32 -9.65 22.74
C LEU A 156 20.60 -9.85 21.39
N VAL A 157 19.82 -8.88 20.95
CA VAL A 157 19.14 -8.92 19.64
C VAL A 157 20.16 -8.82 18.51
N GLY A 158 21.18 -7.97 18.64
CA GLY A 158 22.29 -7.89 17.69
C GLY A 158 23.03 -9.22 17.54
N GLU A 159 23.34 -9.87 18.66
CA GLU A 159 23.94 -11.21 18.67
C GLU A 159 23.03 -12.28 18.05
N ALA A 160 21.73 -12.26 18.33
CA ALA A 160 20.78 -13.20 17.73
C ALA A 160 20.69 -13.05 16.19
N LEU A 161 20.99 -11.86 15.66
CA LEU A 161 20.94 -11.54 14.23
C LEU A 161 22.33 -11.61 13.55
N ARG A 162 23.36 -12.10 14.25
CA ARG A 162 24.74 -12.29 13.74
C ARG A 162 24.76 -12.90 12.33
N PRO A 163 25.66 -12.44 11.44
CA PRO A 163 25.72 -12.96 10.08
C PRO A 163 26.06 -14.46 10.07
N ALA A 164 25.41 -15.18 9.15
CA ALA A 164 25.50 -16.64 9.03
C ALA A 164 26.95 -17.15 8.96
N GLU A 165 27.82 -16.37 8.31
CA GLU A 165 29.25 -16.61 8.12
C GLU A 165 30.07 -16.67 9.41
N THR A 166 29.52 -16.24 10.55
CA THR A 166 30.23 -16.17 11.84
C THR A 166 29.44 -16.80 12.99
N THR A 167 28.43 -17.61 12.68
CA THR A 167 27.52 -18.22 13.68
C THR A 167 28.24 -19.14 14.67
N GLU A 168 29.41 -19.66 14.33
CA GLU A 168 30.28 -20.42 15.22
C GLU A 168 30.69 -19.63 16.48
N LEU A 169 30.74 -18.30 16.40
CA LEU A 169 31.10 -17.43 17.53
C LEU A 169 29.99 -17.32 18.60
N TRP A 170 28.76 -17.78 18.32
CA TRP A 170 27.69 -17.79 19.33
C TRP A 170 28.04 -18.59 20.58
N ALA A 171 28.79 -19.69 20.43
CA ALA A 171 29.19 -20.50 21.57
C ALA A 171 30.08 -19.72 22.55
N GLU A 172 30.92 -18.82 22.02
CA GLU A 172 31.83 -17.98 22.78
C GLU A 172 31.09 -16.78 23.39
N THR A 173 30.28 -16.07 22.59
CA THR A 173 29.58 -14.87 23.06
C THR A 173 28.47 -15.18 24.05
N ARG A 174 27.83 -16.36 23.96
CA ARG A 174 26.76 -16.79 24.87
C ARG A 174 27.18 -16.79 26.34
N ALA A 175 28.45 -17.08 26.63
CA ALA A 175 29.00 -17.06 27.98
C ALA A 175 29.01 -15.65 28.60
N GLY A 176 29.04 -14.60 27.77
CA GLY A 176 28.97 -13.20 28.19
C GLY A 176 27.59 -12.71 28.61
N PHE A 177 26.54 -13.53 28.45
CA PHE A 177 25.16 -13.17 28.81
C PHE A 177 24.58 -14.12 29.89
N PRO A 178 24.76 -13.81 31.18
CA PRO A 178 24.15 -14.56 32.26
C PRO A 178 22.63 -14.68 32.11
N ALA A 179 22.03 -15.76 32.66
CA ALA A 179 20.59 -15.96 32.58
C ALA A 179 19.78 -14.83 33.24
N SER A 180 20.30 -14.24 34.32
CA SER A 180 19.72 -13.06 34.99
C SER A 180 19.64 -11.86 34.06
N ASP A 181 20.68 -11.67 33.26
CA ASP A 181 20.86 -10.52 32.37
C ASP A 181 19.88 -10.65 31.20
N ILE A 182 19.78 -11.85 30.63
CA ILE A 182 18.78 -12.17 29.60
C ILE A 182 17.37 -11.94 30.13
N ALA A 183 17.04 -12.47 31.31
CA ALA A 183 15.72 -12.28 31.91
C ALA A 183 15.41 -10.80 32.17
N GLY A 184 16.39 -10.02 32.66
CA GLY A 184 16.24 -8.59 32.90
C GLY A 184 16.09 -7.77 31.62
N ALA A 185 16.81 -8.12 30.56
CA ALA A 185 16.73 -7.47 29.25
C ALA A 185 15.36 -7.63 28.60
N PHE A 186 14.74 -8.81 28.74
CA PHE A 186 13.44 -9.13 28.15
C PHE A 186 12.25 -9.01 29.11
N ALA A 187 12.44 -8.46 30.31
CA ALA A 187 11.38 -8.35 31.33
C ALA A 187 10.15 -7.52 30.86
N GLU A 188 10.37 -6.55 29.96
CA GLU A 188 9.32 -5.70 29.36
C GLU A 188 8.93 -6.17 27.94
N VAL A 189 9.28 -7.40 27.56
CA VAL A 189 8.95 -8.00 26.26
C VAL A 189 8.00 -9.17 26.48
N THR A 190 6.86 -9.15 25.79
CA THR A 190 5.87 -10.22 25.81
C THR A 190 5.79 -10.88 24.44
N LEU A 191 5.89 -12.20 24.37
CA LEU A 191 5.53 -12.98 23.19
C LEU A 191 4.10 -13.49 23.35
N LEU A 192 3.25 -13.26 22.35
CA LEU A 192 1.87 -13.71 22.31
C LEU A 192 1.64 -14.52 21.04
N GLU A 193 1.37 -15.81 21.21
CA GLU A 193 1.01 -16.70 20.11
C GLU A 193 -0.52 -16.82 20.03
N ALA A 194 -1.09 -16.36 18.92
CA ALA A 194 -2.53 -16.41 18.69
C ALA A 194 -2.93 -17.66 17.88
N ALA A 195 -4.08 -18.25 18.20
CA ALA A 195 -4.59 -19.43 17.48
C ALA A 195 -5.12 -19.11 16.07
N SER A 196 -5.43 -17.84 15.80
CA SER A 196 -5.92 -17.37 14.51
C SER A 196 -5.63 -15.88 14.31
N GLU A 197 -5.67 -15.41 13.06
CA GLU A 197 -5.52 -13.98 12.70
C GLU A 197 -6.57 -13.08 13.39
N ARG A 198 -7.72 -13.66 13.76
CA ARG A 198 -8.77 -12.95 14.49
C ARG A 198 -8.40 -12.80 15.97
N ASP A 199 -7.93 -13.89 16.58
CA ASP A 199 -7.50 -13.86 17.98
C ASP A 199 -6.29 -12.94 18.16
N GLU A 200 -5.38 -12.92 17.18
CA GLU A 200 -4.26 -11.98 17.12
C GLU A 200 -4.76 -10.53 17.12
N ALA A 201 -5.67 -10.18 16.21
CA ALA A 201 -6.20 -8.82 16.11
C ALA A 201 -6.90 -8.37 17.40
N VAL A 202 -7.67 -9.26 18.04
CA VAL A 202 -8.32 -8.97 19.32
C VAL A 202 -7.29 -8.77 20.44
N ALA A 203 -6.28 -9.65 20.51
CA ALA A 203 -5.22 -9.56 21.52
C ALA A 203 -4.42 -8.26 21.39
N ILE A 204 -4.05 -7.88 20.16
CA ILE A 204 -3.38 -6.60 19.86
C ILE A 204 -4.27 -5.43 20.29
N ALA A 205 -5.56 -5.42 19.93
CA ALA A 205 -6.47 -4.33 20.29
C ALA A 205 -6.59 -4.18 21.81
N VAL A 206 -6.63 -5.29 22.55
CA VAL A 206 -6.61 -5.29 24.03
C VAL A 206 -5.28 -4.75 24.56
N ALA A 207 -4.14 -5.18 24.02
CA ALA A 207 -2.83 -4.70 24.44
C ALA A 207 -2.67 -3.19 24.25
N LEU A 208 -3.04 -2.67 23.07
CA LEU A 208 -3.04 -1.24 22.77
C LEU A 208 -3.97 -0.47 23.70
N LYS A 209 -5.18 -0.98 23.94
CA LYS A 209 -6.14 -0.32 24.81
C LYS A 209 -5.65 -0.26 26.26
N ARG A 210 -5.09 -1.36 26.78
CA ARG A 210 -4.55 -1.42 28.15
C ARG A 210 -3.35 -0.49 28.33
N ALA A 211 -2.48 -0.38 27.33
CA ALA A 211 -1.32 0.52 27.40
C ALA A 211 -1.76 1.98 27.62
N VAL A 212 -2.80 2.44 26.92
CA VAL A 212 -3.28 3.83 27.03
C VAL A 212 -4.29 4.07 28.16
N GLU A 213 -4.60 3.07 28.98
CA GLU A 213 -5.42 3.27 30.20
C GLU A 213 -4.71 4.18 31.20
N GLN A 214 -3.37 4.16 31.21
CA GLN A 214 -2.57 5.06 32.02
C GLN A 214 -2.50 6.44 31.35
N PRO A 215 -2.93 7.53 32.03
CA PRO A 215 -2.91 8.86 31.44
C PRO A 215 -1.51 9.27 30.96
N GLY A 216 -1.43 9.73 29.70
CA GLY A 216 -0.19 10.21 29.08
C GLY A 216 0.64 9.15 28.38
N GLN A 217 0.27 7.87 28.46
CA GLN A 217 0.92 6.81 27.69
C GLN A 217 0.44 6.79 26.24
N ARG A 218 1.35 6.42 25.34
CA ARG A 218 1.07 6.19 23.92
C ARG A 218 1.45 4.77 23.55
N ALA A 219 0.66 4.18 22.67
CA ALA A 219 0.87 2.84 22.14
C ALA A 219 0.75 2.83 20.62
N ALA A 220 1.46 1.91 19.98
CA ALA A 220 1.29 1.71 18.53
C ALA A 220 1.44 0.24 18.13
N LEU A 221 0.70 -0.13 17.08
CA LEU A 221 0.92 -1.36 16.32
C LEU A 221 1.84 -1.05 15.15
N VAL A 222 2.87 -1.87 14.96
CA VAL A 222 3.71 -1.91 13.77
C VAL A 222 3.46 -3.23 13.07
N THR A 223 3.02 -3.17 11.81
CA THR A 223 2.86 -4.40 11.02
C THR A 223 3.04 -4.13 9.53
N GLY A 224 3.63 -5.10 8.84
CA GLY A 224 3.65 -5.15 7.38
C GLY A 224 2.35 -5.69 6.78
N ASP A 225 1.47 -6.30 7.59
CA ASP A 225 0.21 -6.86 7.14
C ASP A 225 -0.94 -5.85 7.24
N ARG A 226 -1.38 -5.36 6.08
CA ARG A 226 -2.54 -4.46 5.98
C ARG A 226 -3.87 -5.14 6.31
N ALA A 227 -3.97 -6.46 6.23
CA ALA A 227 -5.15 -7.19 6.71
C ALA A 227 -5.23 -7.18 8.24
N LEU A 228 -4.11 -7.48 8.93
CA LEU A 228 -4.02 -7.37 10.38
C LEU A 228 -4.32 -5.94 10.87
N ALA A 229 -3.68 -4.92 10.30
CA ALA A 229 -3.93 -3.52 10.64
C ALA A 229 -5.43 -3.14 10.57
N ARG A 230 -6.13 -3.59 9.52
CA ARG A 230 -7.58 -3.36 9.36
C ARG A 230 -8.41 -4.11 10.39
N ARG A 231 -8.09 -5.38 10.67
CA ARG A 231 -8.78 -6.16 11.71
C ARG A 231 -8.62 -5.51 13.08
N VAL A 232 -7.41 -5.09 13.43
CA VAL A 232 -7.12 -4.38 14.70
C VAL A 232 -7.89 -3.07 14.76
N SER A 233 -7.93 -2.29 13.67
CA SER A 233 -8.71 -1.05 13.61
C SER A 233 -10.20 -1.28 13.89
N ILE A 234 -10.78 -2.36 13.34
CA ILE A 234 -12.18 -2.75 13.58
C ILE A 234 -12.39 -3.19 15.03
N GLU A 235 -11.48 -3.98 15.59
CA GLU A 235 -11.58 -4.42 16.99
C GLU A 235 -11.44 -3.25 17.98
N LEU A 236 -10.58 -2.26 17.68
CA LEU A 236 -10.44 -1.03 18.47
C LEU A 236 -11.72 -0.18 18.48
N GLN A 237 -12.49 -0.17 17.39
CA GLN A 237 -13.78 0.53 17.36
C GLN A 237 -14.78 -0.04 18.38
N ARG A 238 -14.68 -1.33 18.73
CA ARG A 238 -15.52 -1.94 19.78
C ARG A 238 -15.22 -1.37 21.17
N PHE A 239 -14.03 -0.81 21.36
CA PHE A 239 -13.62 -0.08 22.55
C PHE A 239 -13.82 1.43 22.43
N GLY A 240 -14.47 1.90 21.36
CA GLY A 240 -14.65 3.34 21.08
C GLY A 240 -13.36 4.06 20.68
N VAL A 241 -12.32 3.32 20.29
CA VAL A 241 -11.04 3.88 19.85
C VAL A 241 -10.99 3.89 18.33
N VAL A 242 -10.69 5.06 17.76
CA VAL A 242 -10.38 5.20 16.33
C VAL A 242 -8.88 5.43 16.21
N ALA A 243 -8.11 4.40 15.84
CA ALA A 243 -6.67 4.52 15.74
C ALA A 243 -6.22 5.38 14.55
N ASP A 244 -5.08 6.06 14.70
CA ASP A 244 -4.40 6.72 13.60
C ASP A 244 -3.62 5.71 12.74
N ASP A 245 -4.23 5.24 11.65
CA ASP A 245 -3.61 4.29 10.71
C ASP A 245 -2.91 5.00 9.56
N SER A 246 -1.57 5.04 9.63
CA SER A 246 -0.74 5.75 8.65
C SER A 246 -0.82 5.16 7.23
N GLY A 247 -1.18 3.88 7.11
CA GLY A 247 -1.34 3.19 5.84
C GLY A 247 -2.71 3.40 5.18
N GLY A 248 -3.69 3.93 5.93
CA GLY A 248 -5.01 4.28 5.43
C GLY A 248 -5.80 3.11 4.81
N THR A 249 -6.93 3.45 4.18
CA THR A 249 -7.78 2.52 3.45
C THR A 249 -7.56 2.70 1.94
N PRO A 250 -7.33 1.62 1.15
CA PRO A 250 -7.26 1.72 -0.30
C PRO A 250 -8.52 2.38 -0.87
N LEU A 251 -8.35 3.39 -1.74
CA LEU A 251 -9.47 4.14 -2.30
C LEU A 251 -10.46 3.22 -3.02
N ALA A 252 -9.96 2.18 -3.70
CA ALA A 252 -10.76 1.17 -4.39
C ALA A 252 -11.79 0.43 -3.50
N ASN A 253 -11.56 0.39 -2.18
CA ASN A 253 -12.44 -0.26 -1.22
C ASN A 253 -13.48 0.69 -0.60
N THR A 254 -13.49 1.96 -0.99
CA THR A 254 -14.46 2.95 -0.50
C THR A 254 -15.78 2.84 -1.25
N PRO A 255 -16.92 3.19 -0.62
CA PRO A 255 -18.24 3.09 -1.25
C PRO A 255 -18.35 3.84 -2.59
N ALA A 256 -17.78 5.05 -2.70
CA ALA A 256 -17.87 5.84 -3.91
C ALA A 256 -17.04 5.23 -5.06
N ALA A 257 -15.82 4.76 -4.77
CA ALA A 257 -15.00 4.08 -5.77
C ALA A 257 -15.59 2.71 -6.18
N SER A 258 -16.21 1.98 -5.24
CA SER A 258 -16.88 0.72 -5.56
C SER A 258 -18.10 0.93 -6.45
N LEU A 259 -18.86 2.02 -6.27
CA LEU A 259 -19.95 2.38 -7.18
C LEU A 259 -19.45 2.58 -8.61
N LEU A 260 -18.38 3.37 -8.79
CA LEU A 260 -17.75 3.58 -10.09
C LEU A 260 -17.29 2.27 -10.71
N ARG A 261 -16.54 1.45 -9.96
CA ARG A 261 -16.04 0.15 -10.43
C ARG A 261 -17.20 -0.76 -10.87
N LEU A 262 -18.24 -0.90 -10.05
CA LEU A 262 -19.40 -1.73 -10.38
C LEU A 262 -20.13 -1.24 -11.63
N ALA A 263 -20.24 0.08 -11.83
CA ALA A 263 -20.82 0.66 -13.04
C ALA A 263 -20.00 0.34 -14.29
N LEU A 264 -18.67 0.46 -14.21
CA LEU A 264 -17.76 0.12 -15.31
C LEU A 264 -17.79 -1.38 -15.66
N GLU A 265 -17.74 -2.25 -14.65
CA GLU A 265 -17.84 -3.70 -14.83
C GLU A 265 -19.18 -4.09 -15.47
N ALA A 266 -20.30 -3.63 -14.91
CA ALA A 266 -21.64 -3.88 -15.42
C ALA A 266 -21.83 -3.44 -16.87
N LEU A 267 -21.18 -2.33 -17.25
CA LEU A 267 -21.31 -1.74 -18.56
C LEU A 267 -20.36 -2.35 -19.60
N PHE A 268 -19.09 -2.59 -19.29
CA PHE A 268 -18.12 -3.07 -20.29
C PHE A 268 -17.96 -4.60 -20.28
N ARG A 269 -18.44 -5.30 -19.24
CA ARG A 269 -18.40 -6.76 -19.13
C ARG A 269 -19.81 -7.32 -18.90
N PRO A 270 -20.71 -7.24 -19.89
CA PRO A 270 -22.07 -7.75 -19.76
C PRO A 270 -22.07 -9.27 -19.56
N GLY A 271 -23.12 -9.78 -18.92
CA GLY A 271 -23.34 -11.20 -18.74
C GLY A 271 -23.13 -11.72 -17.31
N ASP A 272 -22.75 -10.87 -16.36
CA ASP A 272 -22.69 -11.22 -14.94
C ASP A 272 -23.91 -10.67 -14.16
N PRO A 273 -24.91 -11.50 -13.84
CA PRO A 273 -26.05 -11.09 -13.03
C PRO A 273 -25.67 -10.62 -11.62
N VAL A 274 -24.57 -11.15 -11.05
CA VAL A 274 -24.12 -10.80 -9.68
C VAL A 274 -23.54 -9.40 -9.65
N GLY A 275 -22.70 -9.04 -10.62
CA GLY A 275 -22.20 -7.67 -10.82
C GLY A 275 -23.33 -6.65 -11.00
N LEU A 276 -24.31 -6.96 -11.86
CA LEU A 276 -25.49 -6.10 -12.04
C LEU A 276 -26.28 -5.91 -10.75
N LEU A 277 -26.54 -7.00 -10.02
CA LEU A 277 -27.27 -6.93 -8.75
C LEU A 277 -26.49 -6.16 -7.70
N SER A 278 -25.16 -6.30 -7.68
CA SER A 278 -24.27 -5.55 -6.77
C SER A 278 -24.36 -4.04 -7.01
N LEU A 279 -24.46 -3.61 -8.27
CA LEU A 279 -24.70 -2.21 -8.62
C LEU A 279 -26.10 -1.75 -8.17
N LEU A 280 -27.15 -2.50 -8.52
CA LEU A 280 -28.54 -2.15 -8.20
C LEU A 280 -28.79 -2.02 -6.69
N LYS A 281 -28.11 -2.83 -5.87
CA LYS A 281 -28.24 -2.81 -4.41
C LYS A 281 -27.23 -1.89 -3.72
N HIS A 282 -26.34 -1.25 -4.46
CA HIS A 282 -25.28 -0.43 -3.89
C HIS A 282 -25.85 0.68 -2.97
N PRO A 283 -25.25 0.93 -1.79
CA PRO A 283 -25.76 1.93 -0.84
C PRO A 283 -25.87 3.34 -1.42
N LEU A 284 -24.89 3.73 -2.24
CA LEU A 284 -24.83 5.05 -2.89
C LEU A 284 -25.54 5.13 -4.24
N LEU A 285 -26.23 4.08 -4.70
CA LEU A 285 -27.07 4.23 -5.90
C LEU A 285 -28.32 5.05 -5.53
N GLY A 286 -28.44 6.23 -6.12
CA GLY A 286 -29.53 7.18 -5.85
C GLY A 286 -30.41 7.46 -7.08
N LEU A 287 -29.82 7.71 -8.26
CA LEU A 287 -30.54 8.02 -9.52
C LEU A 287 -31.56 9.18 -9.41
N GLY A 288 -31.40 10.08 -8.44
CA GLY A 288 -32.35 11.15 -8.14
C GLY A 288 -33.66 10.64 -7.52
N LEU A 289 -33.65 9.49 -6.85
CA LEU A 289 -34.79 8.87 -6.19
C LEU A 289 -34.54 8.73 -4.68
N GLU A 290 -35.62 8.54 -3.93
CA GLU A 290 -35.55 8.19 -2.52
C GLU A 290 -34.92 6.81 -2.32
N ARG A 291 -34.10 6.66 -1.29
CA ARG A 291 -33.35 5.40 -1.06
C ARG A 291 -34.26 4.19 -0.89
N ALA A 292 -35.42 4.38 -0.26
CA ALA A 292 -36.41 3.32 -0.08
C ALA A 292 -36.96 2.82 -1.42
N ASP A 293 -37.24 3.73 -2.36
CA ASP A 293 -37.74 3.40 -3.70
C ASP A 293 -36.68 2.67 -4.52
N VAL A 294 -35.41 3.14 -4.47
CA VAL A 294 -34.28 2.46 -5.14
C VAL A 294 -34.15 1.02 -4.67
N ARG A 295 -34.15 0.81 -3.34
CA ARG A 295 -34.01 -0.53 -2.76
C ARG A 295 -35.17 -1.44 -3.17
N HIS A 296 -36.40 -0.95 -3.08
CA HIS A 296 -37.58 -1.75 -3.42
C HIS A 296 -37.60 -2.11 -4.92
N ALA A 297 -37.28 -1.15 -5.79
CA ALA A 297 -37.15 -1.39 -7.22
C ALA A 297 -36.02 -2.40 -7.53
N ALA A 298 -34.85 -2.29 -6.90
CA ALA A 298 -33.76 -3.24 -7.08
C ALA A 298 -34.14 -4.67 -6.69
N GLU A 299 -34.85 -4.86 -5.57
CA GLU A 299 -35.39 -6.15 -5.14
C GLU A 299 -36.39 -6.72 -6.17
N LEU A 300 -37.26 -5.88 -6.73
CA LEU A 300 -38.22 -6.30 -7.75
C LEU A 300 -37.52 -6.67 -9.07
N ILE A 301 -36.56 -5.87 -9.53
CA ILE A 301 -35.77 -6.12 -10.74
C ILE A 301 -35.01 -7.44 -10.58
N GLU A 302 -34.46 -7.71 -9.40
CA GLU A 302 -33.84 -9.01 -9.12
C GLU A 302 -34.82 -10.16 -9.33
N LEU A 303 -36.00 -10.08 -8.70
CA LEU A 303 -37.03 -11.13 -8.77
C LEU A 303 -37.50 -11.41 -10.20
N VAL A 304 -37.72 -10.36 -10.99
CA VAL A 304 -38.31 -10.45 -12.32
C VAL A 304 -37.26 -10.72 -13.40
N ALA A 305 -36.17 -9.96 -13.43
CA ALA A 305 -35.21 -9.97 -14.52
C ALA A 305 -33.98 -10.83 -14.25
N LEU A 306 -33.56 -10.99 -12.98
CA LEU A 306 -32.27 -11.60 -12.63
C LEU A 306 -32.36 -12.98 -11.94
N ARG A 307 -33.56 -13.51 -11.69
CA ARG A 307 -33.76 -14.89 -11.17
C ARG A 307 -34.25 -15.84 -12.26
N GLY A 308 -33.86 -17.11 -12.16
CA GLY A 308 -34.39 -18.19 -13.01
C GLY A 308 -33.82 -18.22 -14.43
N GLY A 309 -32.51 -18.48 -14.56
CA GLY A 309 -31.85 -18.71 -15.86
C GLY A 309 -31.84 -17.46 -16.74
N THR A 310 -31.07 -16.45 -16.35
CA THR A 310 -31.03 -15.10 -16.95
C THR A 310 -30.28 -15.02 -18.28
N GLY A 311 -29.60 -16.09 -18.68
CA GLY A 311 -28.63 -16.04 -19.77
C GLY A 311 -27.50 -15.06 -19.43
N ARG A 312 -27.12 -14.23 -20.40
CA ARG A 312 -26.14 -13.16 -20.25
C ARG A 312 -26.84 -11.80 -20.22
N PRO A 313 -27.27 -11.30 -19.04
CA PRO A 313 -27.96 -10.01 -18.96
C PRO A 313 -26.98 -8.86 -19.25
N ASP A 314 -27.49 -7.81 -19.86
CA ASP A 314 -26.75 -6.59 -20.16
C ASP A 314 -27.47 -5.41 -19.50
N ILE A 315 -26.73 -4.56 -18.80
CA ILE A 315 -27.28 -3.39 -18.10
C ILE A 315 -28.00 -2.42 -19.04
N VAL A 316 -27.56 -2.30 -20.30
CA VAL A 316 -28.15 -1.37 -21.28
C VAL A 316 -29.50 -1.89 -21.78
N SER A 317 -29.67 -3.21 -21.88
CA SER A 317 -30.91 -3.86 -22.30
C SER A 317 -31.73 -4.42 -21.14
N LEU A 318 -31.35 -4.08 -19.90
CA LEU A 318 -32.03 -4.53 -18.69
C LEU A 318 -33.49 -4.06 -18.61
N PRO A 319 -33.87 -2.83 -19.05
CA PRO A 319 -35.26 -2.44 -19.14
C PRO A 319 -36.09 -3.37 -20.04
N GLU A 320 -35.57 -3.69 -21.22
CA GLU A 320 -36.23 -4.56 -22.19
C GLU A 320 -36.31 -6.01 -21.67
N LEU A 321 -35.26 -6.50 -21.00
CA LEU A 321 -35.26 -7.81 -20.35
C LEU A 321 -36.32 -7.89 -19.24
N PHE A 322 -36.44 -6.83 -18.44
CA PHE A 322 -37.45 -6.75 -17.37
C PHE A 322 -38.87 -6.84 -17.93
N GLU A 323 -39.20 -6.08 -18.98
CA GLU A 323 -40.53 -6.14 -19.62
C GLU A 323 -40.82 -7.50 -20.24
N ALA A 324 -39.86 -8.09 -20.94
CA ALA A 324 -40.01 -9.40 -21.56
C ALA A 324 -40.28 -10.49 -20.51
N ARG A 325 -39.56 -10.46 -19.39
CA ARG A 325 -39.73 -11.40 -18.28
C ARG A 325 -41.05 -11.16 -17.53
N LEU A 326 -41.41 -9.91 -17.26
CA LEU A 326 -42.66 -9.56 -16.59
C LEU A 326 -43.88 -10.06 -17.38
N THR A 327 -43.87 -9.86 -18.70
CA THR A 327 -44.94 -10.34 -19.60
C THR A 327 -44.99 -11.86 -19.65
N GLY A 328 -43.82 -12.52 -19.75
CA GLY A 328 -43.73 -13.98 -19.78
C GLY A 328 -44.24 -14.65 -18.50
N LEU A 329 -44.07 -14.02 -17.34
CA LEU A 329 -44.59 -14.50 -16.06
C LEU A 329 -46.13 -14.49 -16.01
N GLY A 330 -46.78 -13.51 -16.64
CA GLY A 330 -48.24 -13.42 -16.69
C GLY A 330 -48.91 -14.55 -17.48
N GLY A 331 -48.22 -15.10 -18.49
CA GLY A 331 -48.74 -16.14 -19.39
C GLY A 331 -48.29 -17.58 -19.10
N GLY A 332 -47.43 -17.82 -18.11
CA GLY A 332 -46.89 -19.15 -17.79
C GLY A 332 -47.85 -20.05 -17.00
N SER A 333 -47.78 -21.38 -17.21
CA SER A 333 -48.66 -22.34 -16.51
C SER A 333 -48.40 -22.45 -15.00
N ARG A 334 -47.26 -21.96 -14.50
CA ARG A 334 -46.89 -21.94 -13.09
C ARG A 334 -46.23 -20.61 -12.71
N GLN A 335 -47.02 -19.70 -12.15
CA GLN A 335 -46.52 -18.42 -11.66
C GLN A 335 -45.74 -18.59 -10.35
N PRO A 336 -44.65 -17.83 -10.13
CA PRO A 336 -43.96 -17.80 -8.85
C PRO A 336 -44.87 -17.28 -7.73
N PHE A 337 -44.68 -17.77 -6.50
CA PHE A 337 -45.52 -17.41 -5.34
C PHE A 337 -45.52 -15.91 -5.01
N TRP A 338 -44.48 -15.17 -5.43
CA TRP A 338 -44.35 -13.74 -5.21
C TRP A 338 -45.05 -12.89 -6.27
N PHE A 339 -45.45 -13.47 -7.41
CA PHE A 339 -46.05 -12.73 -8.54
C PHE A 339 -47.37 -12.04 -8.15
N SER A 340 -48.19 -12.70 -7.33
CA SER A 340 -49.45 -12.12 -6.81
C SER A 340 -49.25 -10.95 -5.85
N ARG A 341 -48.03 -10.73 -5.35
CA ARG A 341 -47.67 -9.63 -4.46
C ARG A 341 -47.19 -8.39 -5.22
N LEU A 342 -47.04 -8.49 -6.54
CA LEU A 342 -46.67 -7.35 -7.37
C LEU A 342 -47.83 -6.36 -7.45
N THR A 343 -47.52 -5.10 -7.20
CA THR A 343 -48.47 -3.99 -7.38
C THR A 343 -48.11 -3.19 -8.60
N VAL A 344 -49.10 -2.55 -9.24
CA VAL A 344 -48.88 -1.62 -10.37
C VAL A 344 -47.83 -0.58 -10.00
N ARG A 345 -47.96 0.01 -8.80
CA ARG A 345 -47.00 0.97 -8.26
C ARG A 345 -45.58 0.41 -8.19
N SER A 346 -45.38 -0.79 -7.64
CA SER A 346 -44.04 -1.38 -7.53
C SER A 346 -43.39 -1.61 -8.90
N ILE A 347 -44.19 -2.02 -9.90
CA ILE A 347 -43.72 -2.21 -11.29
C ILE A 347 -43.34 -0.87 -11.90
N GLU A 348 -44.14 0.18 -11.72
CA GLU A 348 -43.84 1.53 -12.20
C GLU A 348 -42.56 2.10 -11.55
N THR A 349 -42.36 1.87 -10.25
CA THR A 349 -41.11 2.28 -9.57
C THR A 349 -39.90 1.55 -10.16
N ALA A 350 -40.00 0.25 -10.44
CA ALA A 350 -38.91 -0.50 -11.09
C ALA A 350 -38.63 -0.01 -12.51
N ARG A 351 -39.66 0.26 -13.31
CA ARG A 351 -39.53 0.84 -14.66
C ARG A 351 -38.85 2.20 -14.63
N ASN A 352 -39.26 3.08 -13.71
CA ASN A 352 -38.66 4.40 -13.53
C ASN A 352 -37.17 4.29 -13.16
N LEU A 353 -36.82 3.40 -12.23
CA LEU A 353 -35.42 3.16 -11.89
C LEU A 353 -34.61 2.65 -13.08
N LEU A 354 -35.14 1.68 -13.84
CA LEU A 354 -34.47 1.10 -15.00
C LEU A 354 -34.21 2.14 -16.09
N GLU A 355 -35.18 3.02 -16.35
CA GLU A 355 -35.03 4.10 -17.33
C GLU A 355 -34.00 5.14 -16.87
N ARG A 356 -34.04 5.56 -15.60
CA ARG A 356 -33.04 6.47 -15.03
C ARG A 356 -31.64 5.86 -15.03
N LEU A 357 -31.52 4.56 -14.75
CA LEU A 357 -30.26 3.82 -14.80
C LEU A 357 -29.69 3.84 -16.22
N LYS A 358 -30.52 3.55 -17.23
CA LYS A 358 -30.13 3.60 -18.65
C LYS A 358 -29.64 5.00 -19.03
N GLN A 359 -30.34 6.05 -18.60
CA GLN A 359 -29.96 7.45 -18.84
C GLN A 359 -28.64 7.82 -18.13
N ALA A 360 -28.45 7.40 -16.88
CA ALA A 360 -27.24 7.67 -16.11
C ALA A 360 -25.99 7.04 -16.74
N LEU A 361 -26.13 5.86 -17.34
CA LEU A 361 -25.05 5.11 -17.99
C LEU A 361 -24.80 5.54 -19.45
N ALA A 362 -25.72 6.28 -20.07
CA ALA A 362 -25.65 6.66 -21.47
C ALA A 362 -24.31 7.32 -21.90
N PRO A 363 -23.69 8.23 -21.12
CA PRO A 363 -22.41 8.83 -21.47
C PRO A 363 -21.30 7.80 -21.71
N LEU A 364 -21.20 6.78 -20.87
CA LEU A 364 -20.22 5.70 -21.04
C LEU A 364 -20.68 4.65 -22.05
N ALA A 365 -21.99 4.37 -22.14
CA ALA A 365 -22.53 3.38 -23.07
C ALA A 365 -22.22 3.74 -24.53
N ALA A 366 -22.11 5.03 -24.85
CA ALA A 366 -21.72 5.55 -26.16
C ALA A 366 -20.31 5.15 -26.63
N PHE A 367 -19.46 4.64 -25.72
CA PHE A 367 -18.12 4.13 -26.03
C PHE A 367 -18.07 2.62 -26.27
N ARG A 368 -19.16 1.88 -26.02
CA ARG A 368 -19.17 0.43 -26.27
C ARG A 368 -18.87 0.12 -27.73
N GLY A 369 -17.98 -0.85 -27.95
CA GLY A 369 -17.56 -1.28 -29.29
C GLY A 369 -16.60 -0.33 -29.99
N ARG A 370 -16.07 0.70 -29.31
CA ARG A 370 -14.97 1.52 -29.83
C ARG A 370 -13.62 0.91 -29.46
N ASP A 371 -12.76 0.77 -30.46
CA ASP A 371 -11.39 0.25 -30.29
C ASP A 371 -10.35 1.36 -30.06
N ASP A 372 -10.73 2.62 -30.29
CA ASP A 372 -9.88 3.81 -30.26
C ASP A 372 -10.42 4.90 -29.30
N ALA A 373 -10.94 4.48 -28.15
CA ALA A 373 -11.50 5.41 -27.18
C ALA A 373 -10.42 6.27 -26.49
N ASP A 374 -10.59 7.58 -26.53
CA ASP A 374 -9.70 8.55 -25.89
C ASP A 374 -9.84 8.52 -24.36
N LEU A 375 -8.69 8.50 -23.67
CA LEU A 375 -8.62 8.50 -22.21
C LEU A 375 -9.41 9.67 -21.58
N ALA A 376 -9.19 10.89 -22.06
CA ALA A 376 -9.82 12.07 -21.45
C ALA A 376 -11.34 12.06 -21.64
N ALA A 377 -11.81 11.57 -22.78
CA ALA A 377 -13.23 11.37 -23.06
C ALA A 377 -13.85 10.31 -22.12
N LEU A 378 -13.19 9.16 -21.93
CA LEU A 378 -13.65 8.10 -21.03
C LEU A 378 -13.64 8.53 -19.56
N VAL A 379 -12.63 9.29 -19.11
CA VAL A 379 -12.60 9.87 -17.75
C VAL A 379 -13.81 10.79 -17.55
N ARG A 380 -14.05 11.74 -18.47
CA ARG A 380 -15.19 12.66 -18.37
C ARG A 380 -16.53 11.91 -18.34
N ALA A 381 -16.71 10.95 -19.24
CA ALA A 381 -17.91 10.12 -19.26
C ALA A 381 -18.10 9.35 -17.95
N SER A 382 -17.01 8.83 -17.36
CA SER A 382 -17.04 8.11 -16.09
C SER A 382 -17.47 9.00 -14.92
N VAL A 383 -16.95 10.24 -14.86
CA VAL A 383 -17.35 11.22 -13.84
C VAL A 383 -18.84 11.53 -13.96
N VAL A 384 -19.31 11.87 -15.17
CA VAL A 384 -20.74 12.19 -15.40
C VAL A 384 -21.63 11.00 -15.04
N THR A 385 -21.26 9.78 -15.44
CA THR A 385 -22.02 8.58 -15.09
C THR A 385 -22.02 8.34 -13.58
N LEU A 386 -20.88 8.46 -12.89
CA LEU A 386 -20.80 8.30 -11.44
C LEU A 386 -21.70 9.29 -10.70
N GLU A 387 -21.67 10.57 -11.08
CA GLU A 387 -22.52 11.60 -10.49
C GLU A 387 -24.00 11.36 -10.76
N ASN A 388 -24.36 10.92 -11.98
CA ASN A 388 -25.75 10.57 -12.29
C ASN A 388 -26.25 9.37 -11.47
N LEU A 389 -25.39 8.37 -11.23
CA LEU A 389 -25.72 7.22 -10.39
C LEU A 389 -25.86 7.61 -8.91
N GLY A 390 -24.95 8.45 -8.41
CA GLY A 390 -24.86 8.85 -7.00
C GLY A 390 -25.78 9.99 -6.59
N ARG A 391 -26.53 10.59 -7.52
CA ARG A 391 -27.43 11.71 -7.25
C ARG A 391 -28.56 11.29 -6.31
N ILE A 392 -28.76 12.02 -5.22
CA ILE A 392 -29.88 11.82 -4.29
C ILE A 392 -31.14 12.57 -4.75
N ALA A 393 -32.28 12.35 -4.10
CA ALA A 393 -33.59 12.85 -4.52
C ALA A 393 -33.68 14.38 -4.70
N ASP A 394 -32.94 15.15 -3.90
CA ASP A 394 -32.86 16.62 -4.00
C ASP A 394 -31.93 17.11 -5.13
N GLY A 395 -31.27 16.19 -5.83
CA GLY A 395 -30.31 16.47 -6.89
C GLY A 395 -28.87 16.64 -6.41
N GLY A 396 -28.60 16.56 -5.10
CA GLY A 396 -27.29 16.69 -4.50
C GLY A 396 -26.36 15.51 -4.75
N LEU A 397 -25.06 15.76 -4.56
CA LEU A 397 -23.97 14.77 -4.60
C LEU A 397 -23.25 14.65 -3.25
N GLY A 398 -23.84 15.20 -2.19
CA GLY A 398 -23.22 15.31 -0.87
C GLY A 398 -22.78 13.95 -0.31
N GLU A 399 -23.65 12.93 -0.38
CA GLU A 399 -23.33 11.58 0.10
C GLU A 399 -22.24 10.89 -0.73
N LEU A 400 -22.19 11.16 -2.06
CA LEU A 400 -21.21 10.56 -2.96
C LEU A 400 -19.78 11.02 -2.64
N TYR A 401 -19.63 12.31 -2.31
CA TYR A 401 -18.34 12.92 -2.01
C TYR A 401 -18.15 13.24 -0.51
N ALA A 402 -18.92 12.60 0.37
CA ALA A 402 -18.82 12.81 1.81
C ALA A 402 -17.53 12.23 2.41
N GLY A 403 -16.93 13.00 3.32
CA GLY A 403 -15.77 12.61 4.12
C GLY A 403 -14.48 12.38 3.31
N ASP A 404 -13.44 11.91 4.00
CA ASP A 404 -12.08 11.78 3.43
C ASP A 404 -12.03 10.93 2.16
N ALA A 405 -12.86 9.87 2.10
CA ALA A 405 -12.93 8.99 0.94
C ALA A 405 -13.53 9.69 -0.28
N GLY A 406 -14.60 10.46 -0.09
CA GLY A 406 -15.24 11.24 -1.14
C GLY A 406 -14.33 12.35 -1.65
N GLU A 407 -13.68 13.08 -0.75
CA GLU A 407 -12.71 14.12 -1.10
C GLU A 407 -11.53 13.56 -1.90
N LYS A 408 -10.99 12.42 -1.47
CA LYS A 408 -9.87 11.76 -2.16
C LYS A 408 -10.25 11.28 -3.56
N LEU A 409 -11.46 10.72 -3.71
CA LEU A 409 -11.97 10.35 -5.04
C LEU A 409 -12.15 11.58 -5.93
N ALA A 410 -12.71 12.67 -5.40
CA ALA A 410 -12.90 13.91 -6.14
C ALA A 410 -11.56 14.55 -6.55
N GLU A 411 -10.53 14.48 -5.70
CA GLU A 411 -9.16 14.88 -6.04
C GLU A 411 -8.61 14.05 -7.21
N LEU A 412 -8.66 12.72 -7.11
CA LEU A 412 -8.20 11.82 -8.18
C LEU A 412 -8.91 12.11 -9.50
N LEU A 413 -10.24 12.16 -9.50
CA LEU A 413 -11.04 12.38 -10.71
C LEU A 413 -10.74 13.74 -11.34
N ARG A 414 -10.58 14.81 -10.54
CA ARG A 414 -10.14 16.12 -11.05
C ARG A 414 -8.77 16.07 -11.68
N GLY A 415 -7.82 15.36 -11.05
CA GLY A 415 -6.47 15.14 -11.59
C GLY A 415 -6.51 14.41 -12.93
N LEU A 416 -7.33 13.37 -13.05
CA LEU A 416 -7.51 12.62 -14.30
C LEU A 416 -8.18 13.44 -15.40
N VAL A 417 -9.18 14.27 -15.08
CA VAL A 417 -9.82 15.17 -16.05
C VAL A 417 -8.85 16.24 -16.55
N ALA A 418 -7.96 16.73 -15.70
CA ALA A 418 -6.95 17.72 -16.05
C ALA A 418 -5.75 17.14 -16.80
N ALA A 419 -5.59 15.81 -16.80
CA ALA A 419 -4.47 15.14 -17.46
C ALA A 419 -4.54 15.33 -18.98
N SER A 420 -3.44 15.77 -19.57
CA SER A 420 -3.27 15.89 -21.02
C SER A 420 -2.39 14.75 -21.52
N ALA A 421 -2.99 13.59 -21.78
CA ALA A 421 -2.32 12.43 -22.35
C ALA A 421 -3.08 11.96 -23.59
N SER A 422 -2.39 11.85 -24.72
CA SER A 422 -2.92 11.24 -25.94
C SER A 422 -2.76 9.73 -25.85
N LEU A 423 -3.74 9.05 -25.25
CA LEU A 423 -3.77 7.60 -25.16
C LEU A 423 -5.14 7.09 -25.60
N SER A 424 -5.14 6.21 -26.60
CA SER A 424 -6.32 5.53 -27.13
C SER A 424 -6.21 4.04 -26.91
N PHE A 425 -7.31 3.41 -26.53
CA PHE A 425 -7.39 1.97 -26.27
C PHE A 425 -8.82 1.47 -26.50
N ALA A 426 -9.01 0.15 -26.51
CA ALA A 426 -10.33 -0.41 -26.66
C ALA A 426 -11.16 -0.10 -25.42
N ALA A 427 -12.37 0.43 -25.58
CA ALA A 427 -13.21 0.84 -24.44
C ALA A 427 -13.51 -0.31 -23.47
N THR A 428 -13.42 -1.56 -23.93
CA THR A 428 -13.54 -2.78 -23.10
C THR A 428 -12.44 -2.93 -22.06
N GLU A 429 -11.28 -2.29 -22.24
CA GLU A 429 -10.14 -2.29 -21.31
C GLU A 429 -10.29 -1.22 -20.22
N TRP A 430 -11.26 -0.31 -20.37
CA TRP A 430 -11.45 0.81 -19.46
C TRP A 430 -11.64 0.43 -17.97
N PRO A 431 -12.39 -0.63 -17.62
CA PRO A 431 -12.48 -1.07 -16.22
C PRO A 431 -11.12 -1.38 -15.59
N ASP A 432 -10.23 -2.04 -16.33
CA ASP A 432 -8.89 -2.41 -15.83
C ASP A 432 -7.99 -1.18 -15.70
N ILE A 433 -8.06 -0.27 -16.67
CA ILE A 433 -7.29 0.98 -16.64
C ILE A 433 -7.73 1.86 -15.47
N MET A 434 -9.05 2.07 -15.28
CA MET A 434 -9.55 2.83 -14.14
C MET A 434 -9.18 2.16 -12.81
N ALA A 435 -9.25 0.82 -12.72
CA ALA A 435 -8.81 0.10 -11.53
C ALA A 435 -7.32 0.33 -11.25
N ALA A 436 -6.46 0.31 -12.27
CA ALA A 436 -5.03 0.59 -12.14
C ALA A 436 -4.74 2.05 -11.74
N LEU A 437 -5.54 3.01 -12.21
CA LEU A 437 -5.43 4.42 -11.84
C LEU A 437 -5.88 4.69 -10.40
N ILE A 438 -6.89 3.96 -9.89
CA ILE A 438 -7.37 4.09 -8.50
C ILE A 438 -6.46 3.33 -7.52
N ALA A 439 -5.85 2.21 -7.94
CA ALA A 439 -5.05 1.32 -7.11
C ALA A 439 -3.96 2.00 -6.23
N PRO A 440 -3.19 3.00 -6.70
CA PRO A 440 -2.18 3.65 -5.87
C PRO A 440 -2.75 4.60 -4.82
N GLU A 441 -4.02 5.00 -4.92
CA GLU A 441 -4.62 5.98 -4.03
C GLU A 441 -5.06 5.34 -2.70
N THR A 442 -4.72 6.01 -1.61
CA THR A 442 -5.13 5.64 -0.24
C THR A 442 -5.83 6.80 0.43
N VAL A 443 -6.85 6.48 1.23
CA VAL A 443 -7.63 7.42 2.03
C VAL A 443 -7.08 7.36 3.45
N LYS A 444 -6.62 8.52 3.94
CA LYS A 444 -6.15 8.67 5.32
C LYS A 444 -7.21 9.43 6.11
N PRO A 445 -7.56 8.99 7.33
CA PRO A 445 -8.49 9.73 8.19
C PRO A 445 -7.96 11.13 8.50
N ALA A 446 -8.75 12.19 8.28
CA ALA A 446 -8.30 13.57 8.48
C ALA A 446 -8.48 14.08 9.93
N GLN A 447 -9.49 13.59 10.66
CA GLN A 447 -9.83 14.04 12.02
C GLN A 447 -10.45 12.93 12.88
N GLY A 448 -10.26 13.02 14.21
CA GLY A 448 -10.98 12.19 15.19
C GLY A 448 -10.27 10.90 15.62
N THR A 449 -8.99 10.73 15.31
CA THR A 449 -8.19 9.60 15.80
C THR A 449 -7.77 9.84 17.26
N ASP A 450 -7.75 8.76 18.05
CA ASP A 450 -7.16 8.77 19.38
C ASP A 450 -5.66 9.00 19.23
N ARG A 451 -5.17 10.16 19.71
CA ARG A 451 -3.76 10.55 19.59
C ARG A 451 -2.80 9.60 20.32
N ASN A 452 -3.34 8.75 21.20
CA ASN A 452 -2.55 7.83 21.99
C ASN A 452 -2.41 6.44 21.37
N ILE A 453 -3.22 6.08 20.35
CA ILE A 453 -3.13 4.79 19.66
C ILE A 453 -2.93 5.01 18.16
N ALA A 454 -1.83 4.48 17.65
CA ALA A 454 -1.52 4.54 16.22
C ALA A 454 -1.24 3.14 15.61
N ILE A 455 -1.39 3.05 14.30
CA ILE A 455 -1.02 1.88 13.50
C ILE A 455 -0.07 2.34 12.40
N TRP A 456 1.12 1.77 12.38
CA TRP A 456 2.23 2.19 11.54
C TRP A 456 2.75 1.07 10.65
N GLY A 457 3.24 1.47 9.48
CA GLY A 457 4.21 0.68 8.75
C GLY A 457 5.59 0.76 9.43
N ALA A 458 6.49 -0.13 9.03
CA ALA A 458 7.83 -0.23 9.60
C ALA A 458 8.63 1.09 9.46
N LEU A 459 8.50 1.76 8.32
CA LEU A 459 9.22 3.01 8.05
C LEU A 459 8.75 4.15 8.95
N GLU A 460 7.43 4.30 9.14
CA GLU A 460 6.86 5.30 10.02
C GLU A 460 7.25 5.04 11.47
N ALA A 461 7.23 3.77 11.91
CA ALA A 461 7.59 3.38 13.26
C ALA A 461 9.02 3.79 13.65
N ARG A 462 9.98 3.74 12.71
CA ARG A 462 11.37 4.21 12.94
C ARG A 462 11.47 5.68 13.33
N LEU A 463 10.49 6.51 12.97
CA LEU A 463 10.51 7.95 13.18
C LEU A 463 9.72 8.39 14.43
N GLN A 464 9.08 7.45 15.11
CA GLN A 464 8.18 7.71 16.22
C GLN A 464 8.67 7.05 17.51
N THR A 465 8.14 7.49 18.64
CA THR A 465 8.44 6.89 19.95
C THR A 465 7.14 6.77 20.74
N VAL A 466 6.94 5.60 21.33
CA VAL A 466 5.79 5.24 22.16
C VAL A 466 6.26 4.50 23.39
N ASP A 467 5.38 4.37 24.38
CA ASP A 467 5.67 3.65 25.62
C ASP A 467 5.54 2.14 25.41
N THR A 468 4.50 1.72 24.69
CA THR A 468 4.24 0.32 24.33
C THR A 468 4.16 0.15 22.80
N LEU A 469 4.99 -0.73 22.26
CA LEU A 469 4.99 -1.07 20.83
C LEU A 469 4.56 -2.52 20.63
N VAL A 470 3.52 -2.75 19.83
CA VAL A 470 3.12 -4.07 19.40
C VAL A 470 3.69 -4.32 18.01
N ILE A 471 4.52 -5.34 17.84
CA ILE A 471 5.03 -5.79 16.54
C ILE A 471 4.19 -6.99 16.14
N GLY A 472 3.29 -6.79 15.17
CA GLY A 472 2.30 -7.80 14.81
C GLY A 472 2.52 -8.44 13.44
N GLY A 473 2.10 -9.71 13.31
CA GLY A 473 2.28 -10.50 12.12
C GLY A 473 3.73 -10.93 11.93
N LEU A 474 4.43 -11.32 13.00
CA LEU A 474 5.79 -11.88 12.95
C LEU A 474 5.81 -13.32 12.43
N ASN A 475 5.08 -13.55 11.34
CA ASN A 475 4.98 -14.81 10.64
C ASN A 475 5.93 -14.84 9.43
N GLU A 476 6.39 -16.04 9.09
CA GLU A 476 7.19 -16.26 7.88
C GLU A 476 6.44 -15.76 6.64
N GLY A 477 7.11 -14.93 5.84
CA GLY A 477 6.54 -14.36 4.62
C GLY A 477 5.76 -13.06 4.82
N VAL A 478 5.46 -12.66 6.06
CA VAL A 478 4.91 -11.35 6.42
C VAL A 478 6.03 -10.42 6.89
N TRP A 479 6.80 -10.85 7.88
CA TRP A 479 7.94 -10.10 8.43
C TRP A 479 9.13 -11.03 8.66
N PRO A 480 10.14 -11.04 7.78
CA PRO A 480 10.26 -10.25 6.55
C PRO A 480 9.32 -10.75 5.44
N ARG A 481 8.82 -9.82 4.62
CA ARG A 481 8.04 -10.18 3.45
C ARG A 481 8.89 -10.95 2.45
N LYS A 482 8.37 -12.08 1.96
CA LYS A 482 9.09 -12.89 0.97
C LYS A 482 9.36 -12.05 -0.28
N PRO A 483 10.61 -11.95 -0.74
CA PRO A 483 10.91 -11.22 -1.96
C PRO A 483 10.26 -11.92 -3.16
N GLU A 484 9.30 -11.25 -3.79
CA GLU A 484 8.67 -11.72 -5.03
C GLU A 484 9.72 -11.78 -6.15
N SER A 485 9.68 -12.87 -6.93
CA SER A 485 10.49 -12.96 -8.15
C SER A 485 10.05 -11.87 -9.12
N ASP A 486 10.97 -10.99 -9.45
CA ASP A 486 10.73 -9.93 -10.42
C ASP A 486 10.41 -10.54 -11.80
N ARG A 487 9.33 -10.06 -12.41
CA ARG A 487 8.79 -10.61 -13.66
C ARG A 487 9.65 -10.28 -14.88
N PHE A 488 10.54 -9.29 -14.77
CA PHE A 488 11.38 -8.80 -15.86
C PHE A 488 12.86 -9.02 -15.61
N MET A 489 13.33 -9.02 -14.35
CA MET A 489 14.75 -9.16 -14.05
C MET A 489 15.03 -10.31 -13.08
N SER A 490 15.83 -11.29 -13.52
CA SER A 490 16.31 -12.34 -12.62
C SER A 490 17.25 -11.76 -11.55
N ARG A 491 17.45 -12.50 -10.45
CA ARG A 491 18.39 -12.11 -9.39
C ARG A 491 19.80 -11.88 -9.94
N LEU A 492 20.26 -12.74 -10.85
CA LEU A 492 21.57 -12.66 -11.51
C LEU A 492 21.71 -11.38 -12.35
N MET A 493 20.65 -10.98 -13.05
CA MET A 493 20.66 -9.73 -13.82
C MET A 493 20.81 -8.53 -12.90
N LYS A 494 20.03 -8.46 -11.81
CA LYS A 494 20.11 -7.35 -10.85
C LYS A 494 21.53 -7.17 -10.31
N THR A 495 22.13 -8.26 -9.84
CA THR A 495 23.52 -8.24 -9.36
C THR A 495 24.51 -7.84 -10.44
N GLY A 496 24.29 -8.25 -11.70
CA GLY A 496 25.16 -7.92 -12.83
C GLY A 496 25.11 -6.46 -13.28
N ILE A 497 24.04 -5.72 -12.96
CA ILE A 497 23.91 -4.28 -13.25
C ILE A 497 24.06 -3.41 -12.00
N ASP A 498 24.62 -3.95 -10.91
CA ASP A 498 24.76 -3.28 -9.61
C ASP A 498 23.42 -2.79 -9.02
N LEU A 499 22.30 -3.38 -9.44
CA LEU A 499 21.04 -3.23 -8.73
C LEU A 499 21.05 -4.18 -7.54
N GLU A 500 20.63 -3.65 -6.40
CA GLU A 500 20.60 -4.46 -5.19
C GLU A 500 19.55 -5.56 -5.31
N PRO A 501 19.90 -6.78 -4.89
CA PRO A 501 19.00 -7.90 -4.92
C PRO A 501 17.90 -7.74 -3.86
N PRO A 502 16.76 -8.43 -4.03
CA PRO A 502 15.58 -8.19 -3.19
C PRO A 502 15.78 -8.59 -1.72
N GLU A 503 16.79 -9.41 -1.41
CA GLU A 503 17.26 -9.76 -0.07
C GLU A 503 17.62 -8.53 0.77
N ARG A 504 17.99 -7.39 0.15
CA ARG A 504 18.17 -6.13 0.88
C ARG A 504 16.93 -5.73 1.69
N ARG A 505 15.72 -6.02 1.18
CA ARG A 505 14.47 -5.73 1.90
C ARG A 505 14.32 -6.57 3.16
N ILE A 506 14.90 -7.78 3.18
CA ILE A 506 14.99 -8.62 4.38
C ILE A 506 15.86 -7.93 5.42
N GLY A 507 17.05 -7.43 5.03
CA GLY A 507 17.92 -6.67 5.91
C GLY A 507 17.26 -5.42 6.48
N LEU A 508 16.50 -4.69 5.66
CA LEU A 508 15.72 -3.55 6.16
C LEU A 508 14.64 -3.96 7.16
N ALA A 509 13.89 -5.04 6.92
CA ALA A 509 12.88 -5.53 7.86
C ALA A 509 13.50 -6.06 9.17
N ALA A 510 14.67 -6.70 9.10
CA ALA A 510 15.45 -7.10 10.27
C ALA A 510 15.94 -5.89 11.06
N HIS A 511 16.37 -4.82 10.37
CA HIS A 511 16.73 -3.55 11.00
C HIS A 511 15.53 -2.89 11.66
N ASP A 512 14.37 -2.86 11.01
CA ASP A 512 13.11 -2.38 11.59
C ASP A 512 12.75 -3.13 12.87
N PHE A 513 12.88 -4.46 12.86
CA PHE A 513 12.70 -5.30 14.05
C PHE A 513 13.69 -4.94 15.17
N GLN A 514 15.00 -4.86 14.85
CA GLN A 514 16.03 -4.49 15.82
C GLN A 514 15.75 -3.11 16.45
N MET A 515 15.31 -2.13 15.66
CA MET A 515 14.95 -0.80 16.15
C MET A 515 13.70 -0.83 17.04
N ALA A 516 12.67 -1.59 16.64
CA ALA A 516 11.43 -1.72 17.39
C ALA A 516 11.67 -2.35 18.78
N MET A 517 12.61 -3.30 18.86
CA MET A 517 13.11 -3.89 20.12
C MET A 517 13.85 -2.88 21.01
N GLY A 518 14.05 -1.63 20.58
CA GLY A 518 14.54 -0.54 21.44
C GLY A 518 13.46 0.09 22.33
N THR A 519 12.17 -0.16 22.05
CA THR A 519 11.04 0.45 22.77
C THR A 519 10.91 -0.10 24.19
N LYS A 520 10.46 0.71 25.15
CA LYS A 520 10.36 0.30 26.56
C LYS A 520 9.59 -1.02 26.71
N GLU A 521 8.28 -0.99 26.44
CA GLU A 521 7.45 -2.19 26.44
C GLU A 521 7.21 -2.68 25.02
N VAL A 522 7.42 -3.97 24.78
CA VAL A 522 7.26 -4.59 23.46
C VAL A 522 6.35 -5.82 23.56
N VAL A 523 5.38 -5.92 22.66
CA VAL A 523 4.57 -7.13 22.47
C VAL A 523 4.82 -7.67 21.07
N LEU A 524 5.20 -8.94 20.98
CA LEU A 524 5.46 -9.65 19.73
C LEU A 524 4.28 -10.60 19.44
N THR A 525 3.69 -10.53 18.25
CA THR A 525 2.54 -11.39 17.87
C THR A 525 2.69 -12.05 16.51
#